data_AF-A0A1B1PT93-F1
#
_entry.id   AF-A0A1B1PT93-F1
#
_cell.length_a   1.000
_cell.length_b   1.000
_cell.length_c   1.000
_cell.angle_alpha   90.00
_cell.angle_beta   90.00
_cell.angle_gamma   90.00
#
_symmetry.space_group_name_H-M   'P 1'
#
loop_
_entity.id
_entity.type
_entity.pdbx_description
1 polymer ?
#
loop_
_entity_poly.entity_id
_entity_poly.type
_entity_poly.pdbx_seq_one_letter_code
_entity_poly.pdbx_strand_id
1 'polypeptide(L)'
;MERFEELIDRVFAMMHGELSYDPWAVRSAAEEIMQGAGRHLTDLFPQGSGGAPSEAEDAIWWDFGTFAHFAEMLEGWSRELAAQASTPARGRLPKRWEDAQMGPGMMQGGGMMRGSGSVSAAWHVAATCNACHAAFREAD
;
A
#
# COMPACT_ATOMS: atom_id res chain seq x y z
N MET A 1 -11.82 -1.18 4.76
CA MET A 1 -10.51 -1.49 4.14
C MET A 1 -10.29 -2.98 3.91
N GLU A 2 -11.09 -3.88 4.50
CA GLU A 2 -11.00 -5.34 4.38
C GLU A 2 -10.74 -5.86 2.95
N ARG A 3 -11.44 -5.32 1.95
CA ARG A 3 -11.24 -5.69 0.55
C ARG A 3 -9.78 -5.50 0.09
N PHE A 4 -9.11 -4.43 0.50
CA PHE A 4 -7.73 -4.17 0.08
C PHE A 4 -6.74 -5.08 0.81
N GLU A 5 -7.05 -5.47 2.05
CA GLU A 5 -6.28 -6.45 2.82
C GLU A 5 -6.32 -7.83 2.13
N GLU A 6 -7.50 -8.28 1.69
CA GLU A 6 -7.65 -9.51 0.92
C GLU A 6 -6.83 -9.49 -0.39
N LEU A 7 -6.84 -8.36 -1.09
CA LEU A 7 -6.10 -8.20 -2.34
C LEU A 7 -4.58 -8.27 -2.13
N ILE A 8 -4.05 -7.55 -1.14
CA ILE A 8 -2.61 -7.52 -0.89
C ILE A 8 -2.11 -8.85 -0.36
N ASP A 9 -2.88 -9.53 0.50
CA ASP A 9 -2.56 -10.87 0.99
C ASP A 9 -2.46 -11.88 -0.16
N ARG A 10 -3.44 -11.88 -1.06
CA ARG A 10 -3.43 -12.74 -2.25
C ARG A 10 -2.24 -12.46 -3.17
N VAL A 11 -1.87 -11.18 -3.34
CA VAL A 11 -0.66 -10.81 -4.09
C VAL A 11 0.58 -11.38 -3.42
N PHE A 12 0.73 -11.24 -2.11
CA PHE A 12 1.87 -11.78 -1.37
C PHE A 12 1.94 -13.31 -1.48
N ALA A 13 0.81 -14.01 -1.33
CA ALA A 13 0.74 -15.46 -1.50
C ALA A 13 1.18 -15.92 -2.90
N MET A 14 0.82 -15.19 -3.96
CA MET A 14 1.33 -15.46 -5.32
C MET A 14 2.84 -15.19 -5.46
N MET A 15 3.35 -14.11 -4.85
CA MET A 15 4.77 -13.75 -4.90
C MET A 15 5.65 -14.75 -4.12
N HIS A 16 5.11 -15.35 -3.06
CA HIS A 16 5.76 -16.41 -2.27
C HIS A 16 5.64 -17.81 -2.91
N GLY A 17 4.80 -17.96 -3.94
CA GLY A 17 4.53 -19.24 -4.58
C GLY A 17 3.61 -20.16 -3.78
N GLU A 18 2.92 -19.64 -2.78
CA GLU A 18 1.85 -20.33 -2.04
C GLU A 18 0.59 -20.46 -2.90
N LEU A 19 0.39 -19.49 -3.80
CA LEU A 19 -0.54 -19.55 -4.92
C LEU A 19 0.24 -19.54 -6.23
N SER A 20 -0.33 -20.18 -7.27
CA SER A 20 0.19 -20.06 -8.63
C SER A 20 0.21 -18.59 -9.06
N TYR A 21 1.36 -18.13 -9.55
CA TYR A 21 1.50 -16.75 -10.01
C TYR A 21 0.60 -16.48 -11.23
N ASP A 22 -0.36 -15.59 -11.08
CA ASP A 22 -1.23 -15.11 -12.15
C ASP A 22 -1.01 -13.60 -12.38
N PRO A 23 -0.38 -13.20 -13.50
CA PRO A 23 -0.11 -11.80 -13.79
C PRO A 23 -1.40 -10.97 -13.98
N TRP A 24 -2.51 -11.59 -14.41
CA TRP A 24 -3.79 -10.88 -14.52
C TRP A 24 -4.38 -10.61 -13.14
N ALA A 25 -4.34 -11.60 -12.24
CA ALA A 25 -4.80 -11.41 -10.86
C ALA A 25 -4.00 -10.34 -10.12
N VAL A 26 -2.66 -10.33 -10.27
CA VAL A 26 -1.80 -9.28 -9.69
C VAL A 26 -2.17 -7.91 -10.25
N ARG A 27 -2.37 -7.80 -11.57
CA ARG A 27 -2.75 -6.54 -12.22
C ARG A 27 -4.10 -6.05 -11.72
N SER A 28 -5.12 -6.89 -11.72
CA SER A 28 -6.46 -6.51 -11.29
C SER A 28 -6.51 -6.09 -9.81
N ALA A 29 -5.80 -6.80 -8.94
CA ALA A 29 -5.67 -6.41 -7.53
C ALA A 29 -5.01 -5.02 -7.39
N ALA A 30 -3.92 -4.79 -8.11
CA ALA A 30 -3.21 -3.51 -8.08
C ALA A 30 -4.05 -2.36 -8.66
N GLU A 31 -4.80 -2.60 -9.74
CA GLU A 31 -5.70 -1.60 -10.33
C GLU A 31 -6.87 -1.25 -9.40
N GLU A 32 -7.41 -2.23 -8.66
CA GLU A 32 -8.48 -2.01 -7.69
C GLU A 32 -7.99 -1.17 -6.49
N ILE A 33 -6.82 -1.50 -5.94
CA ILE A 33 -6.18 -0.69 -4.88
C ILE A 33 -5.89 0.73 -5.39
N MET A 34 -5.35 0.87 -6.61
CA MET A 34 -5.06 2.16 -7.23
C MET A 34 -6.31 3.03 -7.35
N GLN A 35 -7.45 2.46 -7.77
CA GLN A 35 -8.71 3.19 -7.90
C GLN A 35 -9.26 3.71 -6.57
N GLY A 36 -8.99 2.98 -5.48
CA GLY A 36 -9.36 3.37 -4.12
C GLY A 36 -8.38 4.28 -3.42
N ALA A 37 -7.22 4.57 -4.02
CA ALA A 37 -6.15 5.35 -3.43
C ALA A 37 -6.21 6.84 -3.85
N GLY A 38 -5.14 7.59 -3.57
CA GLY A 38 -4.97 8.96 -4.01
C GLY A 38 -6.15 9.86 -3.64
N ARG A 39 -6.64 10.60 -4.64
CA ARG A 39 -7.74 11.55 -4.43
C ARG A 39 -9.02 10.87 -3.93
N HIS A 40 -9.35 9.69 -4.48
CA HIS A 40 -10.53 8.94 -4.07
C HIS A 40 -10.50 8.65 -2.57
N LEU A 41 -9.35 8.18 -2.06
CA LEU A 41 -9.17 7.93 -0.64
C LEU A 41 -9.35 9.21 0.18
N THR A 42 -8.69 10.30 -0.20
CA THR A 42 -8.73 11.54 0.58
C THR A 42 -10.12 12.17 0.64
N ASP A 43 -10.94 12.02 -0.40
CA ASP A 43 -12.31 12.55 -0.44
C ASP A 43 -13.25 11.80 0.54
N LEU A 44 -12.87 10.62 1.03
CA LEU A 44 -13.62 9.86 2.05
C LEU A 44 -13.45 10.40 3.47
N PHE A 45 -12.51 11.33 3.71
CA PHE A 45 -12.17 11.84 5.05
C PHE A 45 -12.47 13.34 5.19
N PRO A 46 -13.74 13.78 5.02
CA PRO A 46 -14.10 15.16 5.30
C PRO A 46 -13.85 15.49 6.78
N GLN A 47 -13.59 16.77 7.08
CA GLN A 47 -13.31 17.21 8.44
C GLN A 47 -14.40 16.76 9.42
N GLY A 48 -14.00 16.11 10.52
CA GLY A 48 -14.91 15.62 11.56
C GLY A 48 -15.59 14.28 11.25
N SER A 49 -15.08 13.49 10.28
CA SER A 49 -15.55 12.12 10.01
C SER A 49 -14.88 11.03 10.87
N GLY A 50 -14.16 11.44 11.91
CA GLY A 50 -13.47 10.55 12.85
C GLY A 50 -14.37 10.05 13.97
N GLY A 51 -13.80 9.17 14.79
CA GLY A 51 -14.49 8.53 15.92
C GLY A 51 -15.48 7.44 15.50
N ALA A 52 -15.90 6.63 16.48
CA ALA A 52 -16.67 5.41 16.24
C ALA A 52 -17.92 5.65 15.34
N PRO A 53 -18.16 4.80 14.33
CA PRO A 53 -17.49 3.52 14.05
C PRO A 53 -16.21 3.62 13.22
N SER A 54 -15.71 4.83 12.95
CA SER A 54 -14.44 5.04 12.26
C SER A 54 -13.26 4.81 13.20
N GLU A 55 -12.23 4.14 12.70
CA GLU A 55 -10.92 3.99 13.35
C GLU A 55 -9.95 5.13 12.94
N ALA A 56 -10.46 6.16 12.26
CA ALA A 56 -9.67 7.29 11.80
C ALA A 56 -9.31 8.21 12.97
N GLU A 57 -8.02 8.40 13.21
CA GLU A 57 -7.55 9.36 14.22
C GLU A 57 -7.74 10.80 13.78
N ASP A 58 -8.00 11.70 14.75
CA ASP A 58 -8.06 13.15 14.52
C ASP A 58 -6.80 13.73 13.88
N ALA A 59 -5.66 13.03 14.03
CA ALA A 59 -4.39 13.35 13.43
C ALA A 59 -4.47 13.53 11.90
N ILE A 60 -5.40 12.85 11.22
CA ILE A 60 -5.63 13.03 9.77
C ILE A 60 -5.92 14.49 9.43
N TRP A 61 -6.72 15.20 10.23
CA TRP A 61 -7.08 16.59 9.95
C TRP A 61 -6.06 17.59 10.46
N TRP A 62 -5.17 17.20 11.38
CA TRP A 62 -4.04 18.03 11.82
C TRP A 62 -2.86 17.95 10.85
N ASP A 63 -2.63 16.79 10.23
CA ASP A 63 -1.58 16.58 9.24
C ASP A 63 -2.12 15.94 7.94
N PHE A 64 -3.12 16.60 7.36
CA PHE A 64 -3.75 16.15 6.12
C PHE A 64 -2.77 16.07 4.94
N GLY A 65 -1.70 16.87 4.96
CA GLY A 65 -0.66 16.83 3.94
C GLY A 65 0.06 15.49 3.90
N THR A 66 0.48 14.97 5.07
CA THR A 66 1.10 13.65 5.17
C THR A 66 0.11 12.53 4.83
N PHE A 67 -1.15 12.64 5.26
CA PHE A 67 -2.19 11.67 4.88
C PHE A 67 -2.40 11.61 3.36
N ALA A 68 -2.57 12.76 2.71
CA ALA A 68 -2.71 12.85 1.26
C ALA A 68 -1.47 12.33 0.53
N HIS A 69 -0.28 12.57 1.07
CA HIS A 69 0.96 12.03 0.52
C HIS A 69 0.98 10.49 0.53
N PHE A 70 0.57 9.84 1.62
CA PHE A 70 0.45 8.37 1.63
C PHE A 70 -0.60 7.87 0.64
N ALA A 71 -1.73 8.57 0.50
CA ALA A 71 -2.74 8.22 -0.50
C ALA A 71 -2.17 8.26 -1.93
N GLU A 72 -1.42 9.31 -2.28
CA GLU A 72 -0.75 9.45 -3.58
C GLU A 72 0.34 8.38 -3.77
N MET A 73 1.12 8.09 -2.74
CA MET A 73 2.12 7.01 -2.77
C MET A 73 1.47 5.67 -3.05
N LEU A 74 0.35 5.36 -2.39
CA LEU A 74 -0.38 4.10 -2.58
C LEU A 74 -0.87 3.98 -4.02
N GLU A 75 -1.41 5.07 -4.59
CA GLU A 75 -1.84 5.12 -5.99
C GLU A 75 -0.64 4.86 -6.94
N GLY A 76 0.48 5.55 -6.71
CA GLY A 76 1.69 5.42 -7.53
C GLY A 76 2.29 4.01 -7.51
N TRP A 77 2.42 3.40 -6.34
CA TRP A 77 2.98 2.05 -6.21
C TRP A 77 2.04 0.97 -6.72
N SER A 78 0.73 1.15 -6.57
CA SER A 78 -0.27 0.25 -7.13
C SER A 78 -0.25 0.29 -8.66
N ARG A 79 -0.10 1.49 -9.26
CA ARG A 79 0.11 1.64 -10.70
C ARG A 79 1.37 0.92 -11.19
N GLU A 80 2.48 1.07 -10.46
CA GLU A 80 3.73 0.37 -10.80
C GLU A 80 3.57 -1.16 -10.68
N LEU A 81 2.89 -1.64 -9.63
CA LEU A 81 2.62 -3.07 -9.46
C LEU A 81 1.80 -3.63 -10.63
N ALA A 82 0.76 -2.91 -11.07
CA ALA A 82 -0.04 -3.29 -12.23
C ALA A 82 0.81 -3.36 -13.52
N ALA A 83 1.69 -2.37 -13.72
CA ALA A 83 2.61 -2.32 -14.86
C ALA A 83 3.64 -3.45 -14.84
N GLN A 84 4.11 -3.86 -13.65
CA GLN A 84 5.10 -4.92 -13.47
C GLN A 84 4.49 -6.31 -13.33
N ALA A 85 3.17 -6.47 -13.36
CA ALA A 85 2.50 -7.74 -13.08
C ALA A 85 2.89 -8.87 -14.05
N SER A 86 3.34 -8.55 -15.27
CA SER A 86 3.83 -9.56 -16.24
C SER A 86 5.31 -9.90 -16.06
N THR A 87 6.03 -9.16 -15.21
CA THR A 87 7.43 -9.42 -14.88
C THR A 87 7.49 -10.50 -13.80
N PRO A 88 8.25 -11.60 -14.01
CA PRO A 88 8.37 -12.66 -13.01
C PRO A 88 8.79 -12.10 -11.65
N ALA A 89 8.15 -12.58 -10.58
CA ALA A 89 8.49 -12.23 -9.22
C ALA A 89 9.94 -12.63 -8.92
N ARG A 90 10.85 -11.65 -8.87
CA ARG A 90 12.26 -11.82 -8.52
C ARG A 90 12.57 -10.95 -7.31
N GLY A 91 13.04 -11.58 -6.25
CA GLY A 91 13.28 -10.92 -4.97
C GLY A 91 12.63 -11.69 -3.83
N ARG A 92 12.59 -11.09 -2.65
CA ARG A 92 11.99 -11.66 -1.45
C ARG A 92 11.13 -10.61 -0.77
N LEU A 93 9.87 -10.95 -0.54
CA LEU A 93 8.99 -10.22 0.36
C LEU A 93 9.17 -10.72 1.80
N PRO A 94 8.82 -9.92 2.81
CA PRO A 94 8.55 -10.48 4.13
C PRO A 94 7.40 -11.50 4.04
N LYS A 95 7.33 -12.42 5.02
CA LYS A 95 6.36 -13.53 4.99
C LYS A 95 4.93 -13.01 4.97
N ARG A 96 4.64 -11.98 5.76
CA ARG A 96 3.34 -11.31 5.81
C ARG A 96 3.46 -9.86 5.34
N TRP A 97 2.39 -9.32 4.80
CA TRP A 97 2.41 -7.96 4.24
C TRP A 97 2.46 -6.90 5.35
N GLU A 98 1.92 -7.21 6.52
CA GLU A 98 1.97 -6.41 7.75
C GLU A 98 3.41 -6.17 8.24
N ASP A 99 4.33 -7.09 7.91
CA ASP A 99 5.74 -6.97 8.26
C ASP A 99 6.50 -6.01 7.30
N ALA A 100 5.89 -5.57 6.19
CA ALA A 100 6.50 -4.63 5.25
C ALA A 100 6.56 -3.22 5.85
N GLN A 101 7.76 -2.79 6.25
CA GLN A 101 7.95 -1.50 6.91
C GLN A 101 8.92 -0.61 6.14
N MET A 102 8.55 0.67 5.97
CA MET A 102 9.47 1.69 5.48
C MET A 102 10.51 1.98 6.57
N GLY A 103 11.76 1.54 6.36
CA GLY A 103 12.84 1.73 7.32
C GLY A 103 13.40 3.16 7.35
N PRO A 104 14.03 3.59 8.46
CA PRO A 104 14.60 4.94 8.60
C PRO A 104 15.71 5.29 7.58
N GLY A 105 16.31 4.29 6.93
CA GLY A 105 17.28 4.49 5.84
C GLY A 105 16.69 4.99 4.52
N MET A 106 15.36 5.00 4.35
CA MET A 106 14.70 5.47 3.12
C MET A 106 14.38 6.98 3.14
N MET A 107 14.28 7.59 4.33
CA MET A 107 13.94 9.01 4.53
C MET A 107 15.16 9.94 4.47
N GLN A 108 16.37 9.40 4.65
CA GLN A 108 17.59 10.18 4.83
C GLN A 108 18.51 10.06 3.60
N GLY A 109 18.07 10.62 2.47
CA GLY A 109 18.98 10.94 1.35
C GLY A 109 18.68 10.23 0.04
N GLY A 110 17.88 10.89 -0.80
CA GLY A 110 18.27 11.19 -2.20
C GLY A 110 18.66 10.03 -3.12
N GLY A 111 18.12 8.83 -2.93
CA GLY A 111 18.44 7.70 -3.77
C GLY A 111 17.23 6.79 -3.91
N MET A 112 16.47 6.98 -4.98
CA MET A 112 15.58 5.99 -5.52
C MET A 112 16.36 4.68 -5.76
N MET A 113 16.50 3.81 -4.76
CA MET A 113 16.55 2.39 -5.02
C MET A 113 15.14 1.99 -5.48
N ARG A 114 14.81 2.37 -6.72
CA ARG A 114 13.80 1.70 -7.52
C ARG A 114 14.33 0.30 -7.75
N GLY A 115 14.23 -0.56 -6.73
CA GLY A 115 14.10 -1.98 -6.99
C GLY A 115 12.97 -2.09 -8.01
N SER A 116 13.30 -2.49 -9.23
CA SER A 116 12.32 -2.60 -10.30
C SER A 116 11.65 -3.97 -10.21
N GLY A 117 10.42 -4.04 -10.70
CA GLY A 117 9.66 -5.29 -10.76
C GLY A 117 8.60 -5.44 -9.69
N SER A 118 7.79 -6.48 -9.87
CA SER A 118 6.54 -6.70 -9.16
C SER A 118 6.72 -6.93 -7.65
N VAL A 119 7.80 -7.60 -7.24
CA VAL A 119 8.12 -7.81 -5.81
C VAL A 119 8.39 -6.49 -5.08
N SER A 120 9.19 -5.61 -5.68
CA SER A 120 9.49 -4.31 -5.08
C SER A 120 8.24 -3.43 -5.01
N ALA A 121 7.43 -3.40 -6.07
CA ALA A 121 6.19 -2.64 -6.08
C ALA A 121 5.18 -3.18 -5.03
N ALA A 122 5.02 -4.50 -4.92
CA ALA A 122 4.17 -5.12 -3.90
C ALA A 122 4.62 -4.78 -2.47
N TRP A 123 5.93 -4.76 -2.23
CA TRP A 123 6.49 -4.31 -0.95
C TRP A 123 6.13 -2.85 -0.65
N HIS A 124 6.26 -1.95 -1.62
CA HIS A 124 5.95 -0.52 -1.41
C HIS A 124 4.46 -0.26 -1.20
N VAL A 125 3.57 -1.02 -1.88
CA VAL A 125 2.13 -0.97 -1.60
C VAL A 125 1.87 -1.33 -0.14
N ALA A 126 2.35 -2.50 0.31
CA ALA A 126 2.15 -2.95 1.69
C ALA A 126 2.77 -1.99 2.73
N ALA A 127 3.99 -1.50 2.48
CA ALA A 127 4.66 -0.59 3.39
C ALA A 127 3.99 0.79 3.47
N THR A 128 3.33 1.24 2.40
CA THR A 128 2.52 2.46 2.42
C THR A 128 1.24 2.27 3.25
N CYS A 129 0.56 1.12 3.13
CA CYS A 129 -0.58 0.78 3.98
C CYS A 129 -0.18 0.84 5.46
N ASN A 130 0.91 0.15 5.82
CA ASN A 130 1.38 0.06 7.20
C ASN A 130 1.82 1.43 7.75
N ALA A 131 2.52 2.25 6.95
CA ALA A 131 2.94 3.58 7.35
C ALA A 131 1.73 4.53 7.57
N CYS A 132 0.73 4.47 6.69
CA CYS A 132 -0.48 5.27 6.83
C CYS A 132 -1.27 4.86 8.08
N HIS A 133 -1.49 3.55 8.27
CA HIS A 133 -2.21 3.05 9.44
C HIS A 133 -1.49 3.38 10.75
N ALA A 134 -0.16 3.25 10.80
CA ALA A 134 0.62 3.61 11.98
C ALA A 134 0.56 5.11 12.34
N ALA A 135 0.28 5.98 11.37
CA ALA A 135 0.20 7.42 11.57
C ALA A 135 -1.22 7.93 11.85
N PHE A 136 -2.25 7.22 11.38
CA PHE A 136 -3.60 7.78 11.23
C PHE A 136 -4.76 6.84 11.58
N ARG A 137 -4.49 5.58 11.93
CA ARG A 137 -5.52 4.62 12.37
C ARG A 137 -5.35 4.34 13.86
N GLU A 138 -6.45 4.35 14.59
CA GLU A 138 -6.49 3.94 15.99
C GLU A 138 -5.88 2.53 16.14
N ALA A 139 -5.07 2.33 17.19
CA ALA A 139 -4.51 1.04 17.50
C ALA A 139 -5.58 0.11 18.11
N ASP A 140 -5.68 -1.11 17.57
CA ASP A 140 -6.52 -2.20 18.08
C ASP A 140 -6.05 -2.74 19.44
#